data_AF-A0A535R3A1-F1
#
_entry.id   AF-A0A535R3A1-F1
#
_cell.length_a   1.000
_cell.length_b   1.000
_cell.length_c   1.000
_cell.angle_alpha   90.00
_cell.angle_beta   90.00
_cell.angle_gamma   90.00
#
_symmetry.space_group_name_H-M   'P 1'
#
loop_
_entity.id
_entity.type
_entity.pdbx_description
1 polymer ?
#
loop_
_entity_poly.entity_id
_entity_poly.type
_entity_poly.pdbx_seq_one_letter_code
_entity_poly.pdbx_strand_id
1 'polypeptide(L)'
;MLILIGLLLLLFSGELVLSLVQAAQNSPVGVKRQPPVTPVGSRLLTPIIPLSPEVSATATSPITVLNHQDAPPLQLANEQYVIYMQRDMLYLVSIVGNYAQVIPTEGFISNTATPPILLPSGQILYSGEGIWMTSISGGTPTQIAPLDPGQVITSMALSDDGKMIAWSTEPTSGTGMIAIHAGPLGNAAIVYEQSALDCPCFRIFSFVHGSSAQADHTLLLTDDRGSHEAVQYGLWSLDLSGTPATLQPILDENLEQQGPLALTPSGNTLLYASSEGAVPEPTDNSVPADIAALSYANSLNITSLSGSPLALGKTQVILPEQNNLSNGAQYHWVTTPIFSPDAHTLAYVEFSSDDQDPYDRHSALYTVQVSGSGAHLLIGKPQLLATTTSQLVELGHWFNNHTLTFYADGMLYAIDTQSGSFTAFAQPEDYARIIAAVSSPGS
;
A
#
# COMPACT_ATOMS: atom_id res chain seq x y z
N MET A 1 32.60 -7.14 -38.43
CA MET A 1 31.78 -6.19 -37.65
C MET A 1 30.85 -5.33 -38.50
N LEU A 2 31.36 -4.59 -39.51
CA LEU A 2 30.51 -3.73 -40.36
C LEU A 2 29.42 -4.46 -41.15
N ILE A 3 29.67 -5.70 -41.61
CA ILE A 3 28.66 -6.54 -42.28
C ILE A 3 27.54 -6.97 -41.32
N LEU A 4 27.86 -7.19 -40.04
CA LEU A 4 26.88 -7.59 -39.02
C LEU A 4 25.96 -6.41 -38.64
N ILE A 5 26.53 -5.19 -38.58
CA ILE A 5 25.78 -3.95 -38.36
C ILE A 5 24.87 -3.64 -39.57
N GLY A 6 25.37 -3.88 -40.79
CA GLY A 6 24.56 -3.74 -42.01
C GLY A 6 23.38 -4.71 -42.07
N LEU A 7 23.58 -5.97 -41.63
CA LEU A 7 22.51 -6.96 -41.57
C LEU A 7 21.46 -6.63 -40.49
N LEU A 8 21.90 -6.12 -39.33
CA LEU A 8 21.01 -5.68 -38.25
C LEU A 8 20.16 -4.47 -38.65
N LEU A 9 20.73 -3.50 -39.37
CA LEU A 9 19.99 -2.34 -39.87
C LEU A 9 18.97 -2.72 -40.96
N LEU A 10 19.29 -3.71 -41.82
CA LEU A 10 18.35 -4.26 -42.81
C LEU A 10 17.20 -5.04 -42.16
N LEU A 11 17.47 -5.79 -41.09
CA LEU A 11 16.44 -6.51 -40.34
C LEU A 11 15.52 -5.55 -39.57
N PHE A 12 16.07 -4.50 -38.96
CA PHE A 12 15.28 -3.48 -38.26
C PHE A 12 14.40 -2.63 -39.20
N SER A 13 14.88 -2.34 -40.42
CA SER A 13 14.08 -1.59 -41.40
C SER A 13 13.03 -2.47 -42.11
N GLY A 14 13.26 -3.79 -42.20
CA GLY A 14 12.28 -4.75 -42.71
C GLY A 14 11.06 -4.94 -41.78
N GLU A 15 11.29 -5.09 -40.48
CA GLU A 15 10.22 -5.23 -39.46
C GLU A 15 9.35 -3.96 -39.40
N LEU A 16 9.95 -2.78 -39.49
CA LEU A 16 9.24 -1.51 -39.40
C LEU A 16 8.30 -1.26 -40.58
N VAL A 17 8.65 -1.71 -41.79
CA VAL A 17 7.79 -1.63 -42.98
C VAL A 17 6.67 -2.68 -42.95
N LEU A 18 6.95 -3.90 -42.47
CA LEU A 18 5.94 -4.95 -42.33
C LEU A 18 4.86 -4.60 -41.29
N SER A 19 5.24 -4.02 -40.15
CA SER A 19 4.28 -3.55 -39.15
C SER A 19 3.43 -2.37 -39.64
N LEU A 20 3.98 -1.46 -40.44
CA LEU A 20 3.24 -0.34 -41.04
C LEU A 20 2.25 -0.79 -42.14
N VAL A 21 2.59 -1.83 -42.91
CA VAL A 21 1.69 -2.39 -43.93
C VAL A 21 0.59 -3.27 -43.31
N GLN A 22 0.88 -4.00 -42.23
CA GLN A 22 -0.13 -4.77 -41.50
C GLN A 22 -1.11 -3.88 -40.71
N ALA A 23 -0.65 -2.74 -40.19
CA ALA A 23 -1.53 -1.75 -39.57
C ALA A 23 -2.46 -1.05 -40.59
N ALA A 24 -2.04 -0.95 -41.85
CA ALA A 24 -2.84 -0.31 -42.91
C ALA A 24 -3.86 -1.25 -43.58
N GLN A 25 -3.73 -2.57 -43.46
CA GLN A 25 -4.57 -3.55 -44.18
C GLN A 25 -5.72 -4.15 -43.35
N ASN A 26 -5.76 -3.93 -42.03
CA ASN A 26 -6.83 -4.44 -41.17
C ASN A 26 -7.85 -3.35 -40.82
N SER A 27 -8.54 -2.83 -41.84
CA SER A 27 -9.79 -2.08 -41.66
C SER A 27 -10.99 -2.99 -41.95
N PRO A 28 -11.85 -3.32 -40.97
CA PRO A 28 -13.09 -4.02 -41.24
C PRO A 28 -14.13 -3.05 -41.84
N VAL A 29 -14.70 -3.48 -42.97
CA VAL A 29 -15.82 -2.84 -43.66
C VAL A 29 -17.12 -3.10 -42.90
N GLY A 30 -17.73 -2.01 -42.40
CA GLY A 30 -19.18 -1.83 -42.26
C GLY A 30 -19.84 -2.35 -40.97
N VAL A 31 -20.35 -1.43 -40.12
CA VAL A 31 -21.77 -1.29 -39.72
C VAL A 31 -21.96 0.02 -38.91
N LYS A 32 -22.95 0.82 -39.37
CA LYS A 32 -23.71 1.94 -38.75
C LYS A 32 -23.02 3.11 -38.02
N ARG A 33 -23.31 4.30 -38.55
CA ARG A 33 -22.93 5.66 -38.10
C ARG A 33 -23.31 5.97 -36.65
N GLN A 34 -22.34 6.50 -35.91
CA GLN A 34 -22.51 7.32 -34.70
C GLN A 34 -21.80 8.67 -34.96
N PRO A 35 -22.31 9.82 -34.47
CA PRO A 35 -21.78 11.14 -34.84
C PRO A 35 -20.37 11.38 -34.27
N PRO A 36 -19.57 12.28 -34.89
CA PRO A 36 -18.13 12.36 -34.67
C PRO A 36 -17.79 12.84 -33.25
N VAL A 37 -16.93 12.10 -32.57
CA VAL A 37 -16.29 12.52 -31.33
C VAL A 37 -15.16 13.48 -31.70
N THR A 38 -15.31 14.74 -31.30
CA THR A 38 -14.29 15.79 -31.35
C THR A 38 -13.06 15.35 -30.53
N PRO A 39 -11.81 15.67 -30.92
CA PRO A 39 -10.65 15.35 -30.10
C PRO A 39 -10.75 16.11 -28.78
N VAL A 40 -10.91 15.38 -27.67
CA VAL A 40 -10.83 15.97 -26.33
C VAL A 40 -9.35 16.23 -26.07
N GLY A 41 -8.95 17.49 -26.15
CA GLY A 41 -7.64 17.94 -25.73
C GLY A 41 -7.39 17.58 -24.27
N SER A 42 -6.15 17.20 -23.97
CA SER A 42 -5.63 16.97 -22.62
C SER A 42 -5.99 18.15 -21.72
N ARG A 43 -7.04 17.98 -20.90
CA ARG A 43 -7.42 18.95 -19.88
C ARG A 43 -6.55 18.67 -18.66
N LEU A 44 -5.70 19.64 -18.33
CA LEU A 44 -5.05 19.77 -17.03
C LEU A 44 -6.11 19.62 -15.91
N LEU A 45 -5.81 18.73 -14.98
CA LEU A 45 -6.67 18.35 -13.86
C LEU A 45 -6.59 19.46 -12.80
N THR A 46 -7.66 20.23 -12.63
CA THR A 46 -7.81 21.12 -11.48
C THR A 46 -9.20 20.88 -10.89
N PRO A 47 -9.33 20.31 -9.68
CA PRO A 47 -10.61 20.14 -9.03
C PRO A 47 -11.26 21.50 -8.77
N ILE A 48 -12.60 21.57 -8.85
CA ILE A 48 -13.36 22.79 -8.54
C ILE A 48 -13.64 22.78 -7.03
N ILE A 49 -13.02 23.71 -6.30
CA ILE A 49 -13.14 23.84 -4.84
C ILE A 49 -14.17 24.94 -4.51
N PRO A 50 -15.27 24.66 -3.78
CA PRO A 50 -16.11 25.69 -3.17
C PRO A 50 -15.44 26.26 -1.89
N LEU A 51 -15.48 27.58 -1.73
CA LEU A 51 -14.90 28.32 -0.59
C LEU A 51 -15.71 28.11 0.71
N SER A 52 -15.05 27.68 1.78
CA SER A 52 -15.53 27.70 3.19
C SER A 52 -14.39 28.24 4.09
N PRO A 53 -14.53 28.48 5.41
CA PRO A 53 -13.60 29.34 6.15
C PRO A 53 -12.24 28.69 6.51
N GLU A 54 -11.21 29.54 6.55
CA GLU A 54 -9.78 29.29 6.73
C GLU A 54 -9.43 28.89 8.19
N VAL A 55 -8.73 27.77 8.40
CA VAL A 55 -8.24 27.36 9.74
C VAL A 55 -6.79 27.83 9.93
N SER A 56 -6.52 28.55 11.02
CA SER A 56 -5.19 29.08 11.38
C SER A 56 -4.45 28.11 12.32
N ALA A 57 -3.41 27.43 11.83
CA ALA A 57 -2.59 26.52 12.62
C ALA A 57 -1.66 27.31 13.57
N THR A 58 -2.04 27.41 14.84
CA THR A 58 -1.26 28.09 15.91
C THR A 58 -0.82 27.18 17.05
N ALA A 59 -1.01 25.86 16.95
CA ALA A 59 -0.47 24.91 17.92
C ALA A 59 1.01 24.61 17.66
N THR A 60 1.83 24.57 18.72
CA THR A 60 3.19 24.02 18.66
C THR A 60 3.11 22.56 18.24
N SER A 61 3.77 22.20 17.13
CA SER A 61 3.75 20.83 16.63
C SER A 61 4.32 19.84 17.67
N PRO A 62 3.70 18.66 17.87
CA PRO A 62 4.22 17.63 18.77
C PRO A 62 5.43 16.89 18.19
N ILE A 63 5.93 17.28 17.02
CA ILE A 63 7.01 16.61 16.29
C ILE A 63 8.31 17.39 16.47
N THR A 64 9.35 16.67 16.86
CA THR A 64 10.72 17.18 16.95
C THR A 64 11.60 16.44 15.95
N VAL A 65 12.10 17.14 14.94
CA VAL A 65 13.05 16.58 13.97
C VAL A 65 14.47 16.75 14.50
N LEU A 66 15.23 15.65 14.54
CA LEU A 66 16.60 15.68 15.05
C LEU A 66 17.55 16.33 14.04
N ASN A 67 18.54 17.07 14.55
CA ASN A 67 19.59 17.74 13.76
C ASN A 67 19.10 18.82 12.77
N HIS A 68 17.80 19.12 12.74
CA HIS A 68 17.16 20.03 11.78
C HIS A 68 16.16 20.99 12.44
N GLN A 69 16.40 21.38 13.71
CA GLN A 69 15.50 22.24 14.48
C GLN A 69 15.23 23.62 13.83
N ASP A 70 16.17 24.10 13.01
CA ASP A 70 16.05 25.38 12.28
C ASP A 70 15.66 25.20 10.80
N ALA A 71 15.25 24.00 10.37
CA ALA A 71 14.85 23.77 8.98
C ALA A 71 13.59 24.58 8.66
N PRO A 72 13.52 25.26 7.50
CA PRO A 72 12.32 25.98 7.11
C PRO A 72 11.15 25.01 6.92
N PRO A 73 9.89 25.46 7.13
CA PRO A 73 8.71 24.65 6.85
C PRO A 73 8.74 24.12 5.42
N LEU A 74 8.41 22.84 5.27
CA LEU A 74 8.39 22.18 3.96
C LEU A 74 7.41 22.89 3.02
N GLN A 75 7.91 23.34 1.87
CA GLN A 75 7.08 23.93 0.81
C GLN A 75 6.66 22.82 -0.15
N LEU A 76 5.36 22.55 -0.21
CA LEU A 76 4.76 21.55 -1.07
C LEU A 76 4.11 22.23 -2.28
N ALA A 77 4.10 21.56 -3.43
CA ALA A 77 3.58 22.13 -4.66
C ALA A 77 2.04 22.16 -4.62
N ASN A 78 1.45 23.21 -5.24
CA ASN A 78 -0.01 23.42 -5.27
C ASN A 78 -0.82 22.26 -5.88
N GLU A 79 -0.17 21.41 -6.67
CA GLU A 79 -0.79 20.28 -7.38
C GLU A 79 -0.59 18.94 -6.65
N GLN A 80 -0.23 18.99 -5.37
CA GLN A 80 -0.11 17.81 -4.52
C GLN A 80 -1.34 17.66 -3.62
N TYR A 81 -1.89 16.45 -3.59
CA TYR A 81 -3.09 16.10 -2.85
C TYR A 81 -2.87 14.84 -2.03
N VAL A 82 -3.55 14.74 -0.89
CA VAL A 82 -3.63 13.51 -0.10
C VAL A 82 -5.04 12.97 -0.16
N ILE A 83 -5.15 11.66 -0.36
CA ILE A 83 -6.39 10.93 -0.13
C ILE A 83 -6.27 10.29 1.24
N TYR A 84 -7.22 10.56 2.12
CA TYR A 84 -7.29 9.92 3.43
C TYR A 84 -8.69 9.37 3.68
N MET A 85 -8.73 8.34 4.52
CA MET A 85 -9.95 7.71 5.01
C MET A 85 -10.19 8.18 6.43
N GLN A 86 -11.43 8.55 6.74
CA GLN A 86 -11.88 8.85 8.10
C GLN A 86 -13.28 8.25 8.25
N ARG A 87 -13.46 7.37 9.23
CA ARG A 87 -14.67 6.54 9.39
C ARG A 87 -14.93 5.75 8.09
N ASP A 88 -16.10 5.90 7.48
CA ASP A 88 -16.50 5.25 6.22
C ASP A 88 -16.53 6.22 5.03
N MET A 89 -15.64 7.21 5.01
CA MET A 89 -15.56 8.19 3.92
C MET A 89 -14.12 8.41 3.46
N LEU A 90 -13.98 8.63 2.15
CA LEU A 90 -12.74 9.05 1.54
C LEU A 90 -12.76 10.55 1.26
N TYR A 91 -11.65 11.19 1.57
CA TYR A 91 -11.45 12.62 1.44
C TYR A 91 -10.22 12.89 0.59
N LEU A 92 -10.32 13.87 -0.29
CA LEU A 92 -9.21 14.46 -1.04
C LEU A 92 -8.90 15.84 -0.45
N VAL A 93 -7.71 16.04 0.10
CA VAL A 93 -7.27 17.34 0.61
C VAL A 93 -6.10 17.86 -0.20
N SER A 94 -6.17 19.12 -0.62
CA SER A 94 -5.01 19.82 -1.17
C SER A 94 -4.09 20.20 -0.03
N ILE A 95 -2.79 20.10 -0.22
CA ILE A 95 -1.84 20.41 0.86
C ILE A 95 -1.75 21.91 1.14
N VAL A 96 -2.06 22.74 0.14
CA VAL A 96 -2.01 24.21 0.24
C VAL A 96 -3.38 24.79 0.61
N GLY A 97 -4.44 23.96 0.54
CA GLY A 97 -5.79 24.36 0.89
C GLY A 97 -6.28 23.60 2.11
N ASN A 98 -6.79 24.32 3.12
CA ASN A 98 -7.30 23.69 4.35
C ASN A 98 -8.68 23.02 4.17
N TYR A 99 -8.98 22.49 2.97
CA TYR A 99 -10.28 21.96 2.61
C TYR A 99 -10.16 20.54 2.05
N ALA A 100 -10.86 19.63 2.71
CA ALA A 100 -11.05 18.27 2.26
C ALA A 100 -12.36 18.15 1.47
N GLN A 101 -12.28 17.57 0.28
CA GLN A 101 -13.42 17.22 -0.55
C GLN A 101 -13.77 15.75 -0.34
N VAL A 102 -15.05 15.45 -0.10
CA VAL A 102 -15.51 14.06 -0.05
C VAL A 102 -15.47 13.45 -1.47
N ILE A 103 -14.85 12.28 -1.58
CA ILE A 103 -14.87 11.46 -2.79
C ILE A 103 -16.12 10.57 -2.72
N PRO A 104 -16.99 10.55 -3.74
CA PRO A 104 -18.16 9.67 -3.75
C PRO A 104 -17.74 8.20 -3.75
N THR A 105 -18.17 7.46 -2.72
CA THR A 105 -17.85 6.04 -2.50
C THR A 105 -19.10 5.25 -2.12
N GLU A 106 -19.97 4.98 -3.10
CA GLU A 106 -21.17 4.16 -2.90
C GLU A 106 -20.79 2.73 -2.49
N GLY A 107 -21.50 2.19 -1.50
CA GLY A 107 -21.28 0.83 -1.00
C GLY A 107 -19.97 0.59 -0.27
N PHE A 108 -19.20 1.66 0.04
CA PHE A 108 -17.93 1.56 0.76
C PHE A 108 -18.16 1.21 2.23
N ILE A 109 -17.35 0.27 2.73
CA ILE A 109 -17.30 -0.12 4.13
C ILE A 109 -15.83 -0.08 4.53
N SER A 110 -15.50 0.69 5.57
CA SER A 110 -14.13 0.77 6.06
C SER A 110 -13.69 -0.59 6.60
N ASN A 111 -12.53 -1.05 6.14
CA ASN A 111 -11.90 -2.26 6.61
C ASN A 111 -10.38 -2.10 6.54
N THR A 112 -9.72 -2.23 7.69
CA THR A 112 -8.28 -2.09 7.84
C THR A 112 -7.49 -3.08 6.99
N ALA A 113 -8.03 -4.27 6.72
CA ALA A 113 -7.40 -5.31 5.89
C ALA A 113 -7.56 -5.07 4.38
N THR A 114 -8.49 -4.21 3.97
CA THR A 114 -8.76 -3.89 2.55
C THR A 114 -8.78 -2.38 2.34
N PRO A 115 -7.64 -1.68 2.55
CA PRO A 115 -7.58 -0.25 2.27
C PRO A 115 -7.83 0.02 0.79
N PRO A 116 -8.48 1.14 0.43
CA PRO A 116 -8.63 1.53 -0.97
C PRO A 116 -7.27 1.70 -1.66
N ILE A 117 -7.23 1.48 -2.96
CA ILE A 117 -6.00 1.54 -3.76
C ILE A 117 -6.18 2.60 -4.86
N LEU A 118 -5.24 3.54 -4.95
CA LEU A 118 -5.19 4.50 -6.04
C LEU A 118 -4.55 3.87 -7.27
N LEU A 119 -5.29 3.85 -8.39
CA LEU A 119 -4.77 3.42 -9.68
C LEU A 119 -3.97 4.53 -10.36
N PRO A 120 -2.99 4.18 -11.22
CA PRO A 120 -2.28 5.15 -12.07
C PRO A 120 -3.22 6.01 -12.95
N SER A 121 -4.44 5.56 -13.21
CA SER A 121 -5.46 6.30 -13.96
C SER A 121 -6.09 7.47 -13.19
N GLY A 122 -5.81 7.61 -11.88
CA GLY A 122 -6.48 8.56 -11.00
C GLY A 122 -7.86 8.07 -10.51
N GLN A 123 -8.14 6.78 -10.64
CA GLN A 123 -9.32 6.14 -10.03
C GLN A 123 -8.94 5.47 -8.72
N ILE A 124 -9.85 5.44 -7.77
CA ILE A 124 -9.72 4.66 -6.53
C ILE A 124 -10.53 3.39 -6.69
N LEU A 125 -9.87 2.27 -6.42
CA LEU A 125 -10.48 0.96 -6.21
C LEU A 125 -10.75 0.78 -4.72
N TYR A 126 -11.95 0.38 -4.35
CA TYR A 126 -12.33 0.19 -2.96
C TYR A 126 -13.33 -0.96 -2.81
N SER A 127 -13.43 -1.48 -1.58
CA SER A 127 -14.28 -2.62 -1.23
C SER A 127 -15.44 -2.22 -0.31
N GLY A 128 -16.44 -3.09 -0.21
CA GLY A 128 -17.56 -3.00 0.70
C GLY A 128 -18.59 -4.06 0.33
N GLU A 129 -19.76 -3.69 -0.17
CA GLU A 129 -20.76 -4.64 -0.73
C GLU A 129 -20.37 -5.24 -2.10
N GLY A 130 -19.10 -5.15 -2.45
CA GLY A 130 -18.53 -5.51 -3.74
C GLY A 130 -17.18 -4.83 -3.94
N ILE A 131 -16.64 -4.96 -5.14
CA ILE A 131 -15.48 -4.20 -5.59
C ILE A 131 -15.97 -3.06 -6.46
N TRP A 132 -15.52 -1.85 -6.15
CA TRP A 132 -15.99 -0.61 -6.76
C TRP A 132 -14.83 0.26 -7.23
N MET A 133 -15.11 1.09 -8.22
CA MET A 133 -14.19 2.11 -8.71
C MET A 133 -14.86 3.48 -8.78
N THR A 134 -14.12 4.52 -8.39
CA THR A 134 -14.55 5.92 -8.51
C THR A 134 -13.38 6.80 -8.93
N SER A 135 -13.64 7.98 -9.51
CA SER A 135 -12.58 8.94 -9.85
C SER A 135 -12.29 9.87 -8.68
N ILE A 136 -11.01 10.19 -8.43
CA ILE A 136 -10.62 11.18 -7.42
C ILE A 136 -11.15 12.57 -7.74
N SER A 137 -11.39 12.87 -9.02
CA SER A 137 -11.96 14.14 -9.48
C SER A 137 -13.48 14.23 -9.31
N GLY A 138 -14.11 13.19 -8.75
CA GLY A 138 -15.56 13.01 -8.71
C GLY A 138 -16.10 12.26 -9.92
N GLY A 139 -17.34 11.80 -9.80
CA GLY A 139 -18.03 10.95 -10.78
C GLY A 139 -19.03 10.03 -10.08
N THR A 140 -19.70 9.20 -10.87
CA THR A 140 -20.56 8.13 -10.32
C THR A 140 -19.70 6.88 -10.11
N PRO A 141 -19.66 6.33 -8.88
CA PRO A 141 -18.98 5.07 -8.63
C PRO A 141 -19.53 3.94 -9.50
N THR A 142 -18.66 3.00 -9.88
CA THR A 142 -19.00 1.84 -10.71
C THR A 142 -18.61 0.57 -9.99
N GLN A 143 -19.58 -0.32 -9.74
CA GLN A 143 -19.30 -1.66 -9.24
C GLN A 143 -18.68 -2.50 -10.36
N ILE A 144 -17.50 -3.07 -10.12
CA ILE A 144 -16.79 -3.92 -11.09
C ILE A 144 -16.93 -5.41 -10.75
N ALA A 145 -17.22 -5.74 -9.49
CA ALA A 145 -17.58 -7.09 -9.08
C ALA A 145 -18.59 -7.06 -7.92
N PRO A 146 -19.69 -7.83 -7.98
CA PRO A 146 -20.59 -7.98 -6.86
C PRO A 146 -20.00 -8.89 -5.77
N LEU A 147 -20.43 -8.70 -4.53
CA LEU A 147 -20.15 -9.63 -3.43
C LEU A 147 -21.41 -10.44 -3.12
N ASP A 148 -21.27 -11.75 -2.93
CA ASP A 148 -22.41 -12.59 -2.59
C ASP A 148 -22.91 -12.30 -1.16
N PRO A 149 -24.23 -12.42 -0.89
CA PRO A 149 -24.77 -12.20 0.44
C PRO A 149 -24.11 -13.09 1.50
N GLY A 150 -23.70 -12.50 2.62
CA GLY A 150 -23.04 -13.23 3.70
C GLY A 150 -21.56 -13.49 3.47
N GLN A 151 -20.95 -12.91 2.44
CA GLN A 151 -19.50 -12.86 2.27
C GLN A 151 -18.93 -11.50 2.69
N VAL A 152 -17.64 -11.50 2.99
CA VAL A 152 -16.82 -10.33 3.33
C VAL A 152 -15.55 -10.40 2.49
N ILE A 153 -15.09 -9.26 1.98
CA ILE A 153 -13.79 -9.15 1.31
C ILE A 153 -12.71 -9.00 2.38
N THR A 154 -11.71 -9.89 2.37
CA THR A 154 -10.69 -9.97 3.42
C THR A 154 -9.32 -9.44 3.00
N SER A 155 -9.06 -9.31 1.71
CA SER A 155 -7.85 -8.68 1.17
C SER A 155 -8.04 -8.29 -0.29
N MET A 156 -7.20 -7.36 -0.79
CA MET A 156 -7.21 -6.91 -2.17
C MET A 156 -5.81 -6.42 -2.59
N ALA A 157 -5.39 -6.75 -3.81
CA ALA A 157 -4.13 -6.28 -4.39
C ALA A 157 -4.26 -6.03 -5.91
N LEU A 158 -3.36 -5.20 -6.44
CA LEU A 158 -3.21 -4.92 -7.87
C LEU A 158 -1.82 -5.33 -8.36
N SER A 159 -1.71 -5.68 -9.64
CA SER A 159 -0.42 -5.71 -10.33
C SER A 159 0.16 -4.30 -10.47
N ASP A 160 1.47 -4.20 -10.72
CA ASP A 160 2.21 -2.93 -10.87
C ASP A 160 1.63 -2.01 -11.94
N ASP A 161 1.13 -2.60 -13.02
CA ASP A 161 0.53 -1.88 -14.13
C ASP A 161 -0.97 -1.58 -13.93
N GLY A 162 -1.55 -2.01 -12.80
CA GLY A 162 -2.95 -1.86 -12.45
C GLY A 162 -3.93 -2.60 -13.36
N LYS A 163 -3.47 -3.50 -14.22
CA LYS A 163 -4.34 -4.24 -15.14
C LYS A 163 -4.92 -5.49 -14.53
N MET A 164 -4.24 -6.08 -13.55
CA MET A 164 -4.68 -7.26 -12.83
C MET A 164 -5.10 -6.89 -11.42
N ILE A 165 -6.13 -7.58 -10.94
CA ILE A 165 -6.63 -7.48 -9.58
C ILE A 165 -6.69 -8.88 -8.99
N ALA A 166 -6.47 -8.97 -7.68
CA ALA A 166 -6.89 -10.10 -6.90
C ALA A 166 -7.58 -9.64 -5.62
N TRP A 167 -8.57 -10.38 -5.16
CA TRP A 167 -9.18 -10.21 -3.84
C TRP A 167 -9.62 -11.55 -3.26
N SER A 168 -9.70 -11.64 -1.93
CA SER A 168 -10.19 -12.83 -1.24
C SER A 168 -11.53 -12.56 -0.57
N THR A 169 -12.37 -13.59 -0.49
CA THR A 169 -13.65 -13.54 0.23
C THR A 169 -13.73 -14.64 1.27
N GLU A 170 -14.44 -14.35 2.37
CA GLU A 170 -14.75 -15.31 3.43
C GLU A 170 -16.23 -15.21 3.83
N PRO A 171 -16.88 -16.30 4.26
CA PRO A 171 -18.22 -16.24 4.84
C PRO A 171 -18.22 -15.53 6.20
N THR A 172 -19.14 -14.59 6.42
CA THR A 172 -19.28 -13.89 7.71
C THR A 172 -19.63 -14.82 8.88
N SER A 173 -20.09 -16.04 8.59
CA SER A 173 -20.38 -17.08 9.58
C SER A 173 -19.14 -17.87 10.03
N GLY A 174 -17.97 -17.62 9.44
CA GLY A 174 -16.76 -18.44 9.64
C GLY A 174 -16.90 -19.89 9.13
N THR A 175 -17.93 -20.16 8.34
CA THR A 175 -18.26 -21.50 7.83
C THR A 175 -18.67 -21.40 6.37
N GLY A 176 -18.06 -22.21 5.50
CA GLY A 176 -18.28 -22.18 4.06
C GLY A 176 -16.97 -22.20 3.29
N MET A 177 -16.94 -21.52 2.15
CA MET A 177 -15.77 -21.47 1.27
C MET A 177 -15.09 -20.11 1.34
N ILE A 178 -13.78 -20.11 1.56
CA ILE A 178 -12.90 -19.00 1.23
C ILE A 178 -12.56 -19.11 -0.25
N ALA A 179 -12.62 -18.00 -0.97
CA ALA A 179 -12.28 -17.93 -2.38
C ALA A 179 -11.25 -16.83 -2.65
N ILE A 180 -10.32 -17.10 -3.56
CA ILE A 180 -9.42 -16.10 -4.14
C ILE A 180 -9.86 -15.86 -5.58
N HIS A 181 -10.17 -14.61 -5.87
CA HIS A 181 -10.47 -14.12 -7.20
C HIS A 181 -9.23 -13.45 -7.76
N ALA A 182 -8.87 -13.73 -9.01
CA ALA A 182 -7.79 -13.04 -9.69
C ALA A 182 -8.02 -12.97 -11.20
N GLY A 183 -7.47 -11.95 -11.85
CA GLY A 183 -7.52 -11.78 -13.29
C GLY A 183 -7.49 -10.31 -13.72
N PRO A 184 -7.83 -10.00 -14.98
CA PRO A 184 -7.96 -8.63 -15.44
C PRO A 184 -8.94 -7.84 -14.58
N LEU A 185 -8.67 -6.55 -14.33
CA LEU A 185 -9.43 -5.68 -13.43
C LEU A 185 -10.96 -5.74 -13.62
N GLY A 186 -11.43 -5.81 -14.86
CA GLY A 186 -12.86 -5.88 -15.18
C GLY A 186 -13.44 -7.30 -15.32
N ASN A 187 -12.64 -8.35 -15.13
CA ASN A 187 -13.04 -9.74 -15.39
C ASN A 187 -12.17 -10.75 -14.62
N ALA A 188 -12.06 -10.60 -13.30
CA ALA A 188 -11.42 -11.59 -12.45
C ALA A 188 -12.33 -12.82 -12.24
N ALA A 189 -11.69 -13.98 -12.04
CA ALA A 189 -12.37 -15.24 -11.83
C ALA A 189 -11.83 -15.91 -10.56
N ILE A 190 -12.57 -16.88 -10.02
CA ILE A 190 -12.10 -17.70 -8.92
C ILE A 190 -10.92 -18.54 -9.41
N VAL A 191 -9.77 -18.41 -8.74
CA VAL A 191 -8.52 -19.14 -9.05
C VAL A 191 -8.14 -20.14 -7.96
N TYR A 192 -8.71 -19.99 -6.77
CA TYR A 192 -8.49 -20.88 -5.64
C TYR A 192 -9.71 -20.86 -4.71
N GLU A 193 -10.06 -22.01 -4.16
CA GLU A 193 -11.12 -22.17 -3.16
C GLU A 193 -10.69 -23.18 -2.11
N GLN A 194 -11.08 -22.94 -0.87
CA GLN A 194 -10.91 -23.89 0.23
C GLN A 194 -12.03 -23.73 1.25
N SER A 195 -12.22 -24.75 2.09
CA SER A 195 -13.11 -24.63 3.25
C SER A 195 -12.54 -23.62 4.25
N ALA A 196 -13.39 -22.75 4.80
CA ALA A 196 -13.03 -21.88 5.93
C ALA A 196 -12.65 -22.68 7.19
N LEU A 197 -12.99 -23.98 7.25
CA LEU A 197 -12.59 -24.87 8.34
C LEU A 197 -11.20 -25.50 8.15
N ASP A 198 -10.61 -25.35 6.95
CA ASP A 198 -9.33 -25.94 6.57
C ASP A 198 -8.28 -24.83 6.38
N CYS A 199 -8.01 -24.04 7.43
CA CYS A 199 -6.94 -23.03 7.39
C CYS A 199 -5.55 -23.70 7.12
N PRO A 200 -4.59 -23.00 6.48
CA PRO A 200 -4.37 -21.55 6.52
C PRO A 200 -5.44 -20.75 5.78
N CYS A 201 -6.01 -19.75 6.41
CA CYS A 201 -7.12 -18.97 5.87
C CYS A 201 -6.57 -17.86 4.97
N PHE A 202 -6.28 -18.25 3.72
CA PHE A 202 -5.47 -17.44 2.83
C PHE A 202 -6.10 -16.10 2.47
N ARG A 203 -5.30 -15.05 2.68
CA ARG A 203 -5.47 -13.69 2.17
C ARG A 203 -4.38 -13.38 1.16
N ILE A 204 -4.66 -12.43 0.28
CA ILE A 204 -3.68 -11.91 -0.67
C ILE A 204 -2.83 -10.87 0.03
N PHE A 205 -1.51 -11.06 -0.05
CA PHE A 205 -0.53 -10.08 0.38
C PHE A 205 -0.18 -9.13 -0.78
N SER A 206 0.20 -9.67 -1.94
CA SER A 206 0.61 -8.88 -3.11
C SER A 206 0.66 -9.73 -4.38
N PHE A 207 0.73 -9.09 -5.54
CA PHE A 207 1.35 -9.73 -6.72
C PHE A 207 2.88 -9.74 -6.57
N VAL A 208 3.54 -10.68 -7.24
CA VAL A 208 5.00 -10.66 -7.38
C VAL A 208 5.38 -9.60 -8.42
N HIS A 209 6.35 -8.75 -8.12
CA HIS A 209 6.83 -7.73 -9.07
C HIS A 209 7.69 -8.36 -10.18
N GLY A 210 7.64 -7.81 -11.40
CA GLY A 210 8.59 -8.16 -12.45
C GLY A 210 8.15 -7.91 -13.89
N SER A 211 9.11 -7.97 -14.81
CA SER A 211 8.88 -7.94 -16.27
C SER A 211 8.77 -9.33 -16.90
N SER A 212 8.85 -10.39 -16.07
CA SER A 212 8.73 -11.77 -16.51
C SER A 212 7.26 -12.15 -16.67
N ALA A 213 7.00 -13.20 -17.44
CA ALA A 213 5.67 -13.81 -17.57
C ALA A 213 5.07 -14.35 -16.25
N GLN A 214 5.72 -14.12 -15.09
CA GLN A 214 5.26 -14.55 -13.77
C GLN A 214 4.65 -13.41 -12.93
N ALA A 215 4.98 -12.13 -13.18
CA ALA A 215 4.58 -11.03 -12.30
C ALA A 215 3.05 -10.86 -12.20
N ASP A 216 2.35 -11.01 -13.33
CA ASP A 216 0.89 -10.98 -13.39
C ASP A 216 0.22 -12.34 -13.09
N HIS A 217 1.03 -13.37 -12.87
CA HIS A 217 0.60 -14.76 -12.77
C HIS A 217 1.03 -15.43 -11.47
N THR A 218 1.58 -14.71 -10.51
CA THR A 218 1.94 -15.24 -9.19
C THR A 218 1.47 -14.31 -8.10
N LEU A 219 0.59 -14.82 -7.24
CA LEU A 219 0.16 -14.14 -6.03
C LEU A 219 1.03 -14.58 -4.85
N LEU A 220 1.30 -13.64 -3.96
CA LEU A 220 1.78 -13.90 -2.62
C LEU A 220 0.58 -13.91 -1.69
N LEU A 221 0.43 -14.98 -0.92
CA LEU A 221 -0.64 -15.18 0.04
C LEU A 221 -0.08 -15.22 1.46
N THR A 222 -0.88 -14.78 2.41
CA THR A 222 -0.62 -14.83 3.85
C THR A 222 -1.83 -15.48 4.55
N ASP A 223 -1.64 -15.95 5.76
CA ASP A 223 -2.70 -16.44 6.63
C ASP A 223 -3.09 -15.36 7.65
N ASP A 224 -4.37 -15.24 7.95
CA ASP A 224 -4.88 -14.36 9.01
C ASP A 224 -5.11 -15.11 10.33
N ARG A 225 -5.00 -16.44 10.31
CA ARG A 225 -5.33 -17.35 11.44
C ARG A 225 -6.73 -17.12 12.00
N GLY A 226 -7.66 -16.71 11.15
CA GLY A 226 -9.03 -16.36 11.52
C GLY A 226 -9.17 -15.01 12.24
N SER A 227 -8.12 -14.18 12.29
CA SER A 227 -8.25 -12.80 12.78
C SER A 227 -8.81 -11.91 11.68
N HIS A 228 -9.90 -11.19 11.95
CA HIS A 228 -10.43 -10.18 11.02
C HIS A 228 -9.59 -8.88 10.98
N GLU A 229 -8.54 -8.80 11.79
CA GLU A 229 -7.58 -7.70 11.78
C GLU A 229 -6.60 -7.85 10.59
N ALA A 230 -5.82 -6.80 10.27
CA ALA A 230 -4.84 -6.84 9.17
C ALA A 230 -3.56 -7.64 9.50
N VAL A 231 -3.66 -8.59 10.42
CA VAL A 231 -2.54 -9.44 10.86
C VAL A 231 -2.22 -10.47 9.79
N GLN A 232 -0.93 -10.74 9.60
CA GLN A 232 -0.42 -11.55 8.49
C GLN A 232 0.57 -12.58 9.04
N TYR A 233 0.35 -13.86 8.76
CA TYR A 233 1.21 -14.97 9.17
C TYR A 233 1.63 -15.83 7.99
N GLY A 234 2.87 -16.28 7.97
CA GLY A 234 3.42 -17.10 6.90
C GLY A 234 3.41 -16.39 5.54
N LEU A 235 3.93 -17.05 4.52
CA LEU A 235 3.90 -16.54 3.16
C LEU A 235 3.93 -17.69 2.18
N TRP A 236 3.05 -17.68 1.19
CA TRP A 236 2.98 -18.68 0.13
C TRP A 236 2.97 -18.00 -1.23
N SER A 237 3.50 -18.65 -2.25
CA SER A 237 3.23 -18.28 -3.64
C SER A 237 2.12 -19.16 -4.22
N LEU A 238 1.18 -18.54 -4.93
CA LEU A 238 0.17 -19.19 -5.74
C LEU A 238 0.41 -18.88 -7.21
N ASP A 239 0.81 -19.90 -7.99
CA ASP A 239 0.99 -19.79 -9.44
C ASP A 239 -0.35 -19.94 -10.17
N LEU A 240 -0.76 -18.88 -10.88
CA LEU A 240 -2.01 -18.76 -11.63
C LEU A 240 -1.93 -19.35 -13.05
N SER A 241 -0.75 -19.78 -13.49
CA SER A 241 -0.56 -20.34 -14.85
C SER A 241 -1.08 -21.77 -14.99
N GLY A 242 -1.20 -22.51 -13.88
CA GLY A 242 -1.70 -23.88 -13.81
C GLY A 242 -3.16 -23.96 -13.35
N THR A 243 -3.85 -25.03 -13.76
CA THR A 243 -5.19 -25.38 -13.24
C THR A 243 -5.15 -26.83 -12.71
N PRO A 244 -5.32 -27.07 -11.39
CA PRO A 244 -5.50 -26.08 -10.32
C PRO A 244 -4.22 -25.27 -10.06
N ALA A 245 -4.37 -24.06 -9.51
CA ALA A 245 -3.25 -23.23 -9.09
C ALA A 245 -2.42 -23.95 -8.02
N THR A 246 -1.09 -23.79 -8.06
CA THR A 246 -0.17 -24.52 -7.17
C THR A 246 0.34 -23.61 -6.05
N LEU A 247 0.12 -24.03 -4.80
CA LEU A 247 0.63 -23.36 -3.60
C LEU A 247 2.04 -23.86 -3.26
N GLN A 248 2.93 -22.94 -2.88
CA GLN A 248 4.26 -23.24 -2.35
C GLN A 248 4.57 -22.35 -1.15
N PRO A 249 4.96 -22.91 0.01
CA PRO A 249 5.35 -22.13 1.18
C PRO A 249 6.70 -21.44 0.95
N ILE A 250 6.83 -20.20 1.45
CA ILE A 250 8.02 -19.35 1.41
C ILE A 250 8.48 -19.03 2.84
N LEU A 251 7.58 -18.51 3.69
CA LEU A 251 7.80 -18.35 5.13
C LEU A 251 7.01 -19.46 5.85
N ASP A 252 7.65 -20.12 6.80
CA ASP A 252 7.05 -21.20 7.57
C ASP A 252 6.10 -20.66 8.63
N GLU A 253 4.86 -21.14 8.62
CA GLU A 253 3.83 -20.82 9.62
C GLU A 253 4.10 -21.42 11.00
N ASN A 254 4.94 -22.47 11.10
CA ASN A 254 5.22 -23.17 12.36
C ASN A 254 5.97 -22.30 13.38
N LEU A 255 6.53 -21.16 12.94
CA LEU A 255 6.99 -20.11 13.82
C LEU A 255 5.83 -19.11 13.95
N GLU A 256 5.11 -19.21 15.07
CA GLU A 256 3.77 -18.63 15.30
C GLU A 256 3.66 -17.10 15.11
N GLN A 257 4.70 -16.40 14.70
CA GLN A 257 4.77 -14.94 14.71
C GLN A 257 5.49 -14.33 13.49
N GLN A 258 5.75 -15.11 12.44
CA GLN A 258 6.36 -14.57 11.21
C GLN A 258 5.31 -14.09 10.22
N GLY A 259 5.43 -12.84 9.78
CA GLY A 259 4.43 -12.20 8.93
C GLY A 259 5.05 -11.27 7.88
N PRO A 260 4.59 -11.28 6.62
CA PRO A 260 4.96 -10.27 5.65
C PRO A 260 4.43 -8.90 6.09
N LEU A 261 5.22 -7.85 5.90
CA LEU A 261 4.86 -6.48 6.28
C LEU A 261 4.74 -5.54 5.07
N ALA A 262 5.69 -5.64 4.14
CA ALA A 262 5.71 -4.84 2.92
C ALA A 262 6.53 -5.51 1.82
N LEU A 263 6.15 -5.26 0.57
CA LEU A 263 6.92 -5.60 -0.62
C LEU A 263 7.38 -4.31 -1.30
N THR A 264 8.60 -4.28 -1.84
CA THR A 264 9.10 -3.08 -2.52
C THR A 264 8.33 -2.77 -3.81
N PRO A 265 7.95 -1.51 -4.11
CA PRO A 265 7.04 -1.17 -5.22
C PRO A 265 7.41 -1.61 -6.64
N SER A 266 8.68 -1.95 -6.89
CA SER A 266 9.18 -2.33 -8.22
C SER A 266 10.13 -3.53 -8.17
N GLY A 267 10.09 -4.30 -7.09
CA GLY A 267 11.03 -5.38 -6.87
C GLY A 267 10.52 -6.42 -5.89
N ASN A 268 11.17 -7.57 -5.90
CA ASN A 268 10.82 -8.68 -5.02
C ASN A 268 11.61 -8.63 -3.72
N THR A 269 11.75 -7.45 -3.11
CA THR A 269 12.35 -7.34 -1.77
C THR A 269 11.23 -7.31 -0.73
N LEU A 270 11.20 -8.35 0.10
CA LEU A 270 10.22 -8.56 1.15
C LEU A 270 10.75 -8.00 2.47
N LEU A 271 9.96 -7.16 3.11
CA LEU A 271 10.05 -6.84 4.52
C LEU A 271 9.08 -7.74 5.29
N TYR A 272 9.56 -8.36 6.35
CA TYR A 272 8.77 -9.27 7.18
C TYR A 272 9.19 -9.18 8.66
N ALA A 273 8.27 -9.50 9.56
CA ALA A 273 8.54 -9.69 10.97
C ALA A 273 8.95 -11.14 11.22
N SER A 274 9.92 -11.39 12.11
CA SER A 274 10.10 -12.74 12.68
C SER A 274 9.20 -12.99 13.89
N SER A 275 8.71 -11.91 14.48
CA SER A 275 7.82 -11.93 15.63
C SER A 275 6.90 -10.70 15.63
N GLU A 276 5.66 -10.91 16.08
CA GLU A 276 4.68 -9.88 16.41
C GLU A 276 4.32 -10.01 17.89
N GLY A 277 4.07 -8.88 18.53
CA GLY A 277 3.75 -8.78 19.94
C GLY A 277 2.41 -8.09 20.18
N ALA A 278 1.73 -8.51 21.24
CA ALA A 278 0.59 -7.79 21.76
C ALA A 278 1.04 -6.48 22.40
N VAL A 279 0.31 -5.40 22.12
CA VAL A 279 0.52 -4.08 22.69
C VAL A 279 -0.48 -3.88 23.83
N PRO A 280 -0.08 -3.33 24.98
CA PRO A 280 -1.03 -2.89 25.99
C PRO A 280 -2.04 -1.88 25.40
N GLU A 281 -3.33 -2.16 25.57
CA GLU A 281 -4.40 -1.27 25.09
C GLU A 281 -4.45 0.01 25.94
N PRO A 282 -4.33 1.21 25.34
CA PRO A 282 -4.48 2.46 26.08
C PRO A 282 -5.87 2.60 26.71
N THR A 283 -5.95 3.03 27.96
CA THR A 283 -7.22 3.08 28.71
C THR A 283 -7.95 4.44 28.64
N ASP A 284 -7.37 5.42 27.95
CA ASP A 284 -7.84 6.79 27.85
C ASP A 284 -8.54 7.12 26.52
N ASN A 285 -8.68 6.15 25.62
CA ASN A 285 -9.17 6.30 24.23
C ASN A 285 -8.28 7.17 23.34
N SER A 286 -6.98 7.28 23.66
CA SER A 286 -5.97 7.94 22.81
C SER A 286 -5.79 7.26 21.45
N VAL A 287 -6.10 5.97 21.37
CA VAL A 287 -6.01 5.15 20.16
C VAL A 287 -7.39 4.57 19.85
N PRO A 288 -7.88 4.63 18.59
CA PRO A 288 -9.12 3.97 18.20
C PRO A 288 -9.09 2.47 18.52
N ALA A 289 -10.22 1.92 18.97
CA ALA A 289 -10.28 0.53 19.46
C ALA A 289 -9.85 -0.51 18.40
N ASP A 290 -10.17 -0.27 17.13
CA ASP A 290 -9.77 -1.12 16.00
C ASP A 290 -8.26 -1.07 15.71
N ILE A 291 -7.59 0.03 16.08
CA ILE A 291 -6.13 0.19 15.99
C ILE A 291 -5.44 -0.33 17.25
N ALA A 292 -6.09 -0.19 18.41
CA ALA A 292 -5.56 -0.66 19.69
C ALA A 292 -5.58 -2.19 19.80
N ALA A 293 -6.54 -2.85 19.15
CA ALA A 293 -6.65 -4.31 19.11
C ALA A 293 -5.57 -5.02 18.25
N LEU A 294 -4.91 -4.29 17.34
CA LEU A 294 -3.95 -4.88 16.41
C LEU A 294 -2.71 -5.47 17.13
N SER A 295 -2.21 -6.57 16.57
CA SER A 295 -0.84 -7.03 16.83
C SER A 295 0.16 -6.24 15.98
N TYR A 296 1.36 -6.00 16.52
CA TYR A 296 2.39 -5.21 15.85
C TYR A 296 3.71 -5.96 15.81
N ALA A 297 4.45 -5.79 14.71
CA ALA A 297 5.79 -6.32 14.58
C ALA A 297 6.72 -5.78 15.67
N ASN A 298 7.51 -6.66 16.29
CA ASN A 298 8.58 -6.28 17.24
C ASN A 298 9.98 -6.51 16.64
N SER A 299 10.03 -6.75 15.34
CA SER A 299 11.22 -7.12 14.59
C SER A 299 11.05 -6.73 13.14
N LEU A 300 12.14 -6.40 12.46
CA LEU A 300 12.15 -6.09 11.03
C LEU A 300 13.29 -6.83 10.36
N ASN A 301 12.93 -7.74 9.46
CA ASN A 301 13.84 -8.49 8.61
C ASN A 301 13.54 -8.17 7.15
N ILE A 302 14.58 -8.12 6.33
CA ILE A 302 14.45 -7.85 4.90
C ILE A 302 15.25 -8.85 4.08
N THR A 303 14.66 -9.31 2.98
CA THR A 303 15.25 -10.31 2.10
C THR A 303 14.71 -10.18 0.69
N SER A 304 15.43 -10.72 -0.30
CA SER A 304 14.94 -10.83 -1.67
C SER A 304 14.16 -12.13 -1.87
N LEU A 305 13.02 -12.09 -2.54
CA LEU A 305 12.33 -13.24 -3.10
C LEU A 305 12.82 -13.48 -4.53
N SER A 306 13.26 -14.71 -4.82
CA SER A 306 13.76 -15.08 -6.14
C SER A 306 13.65 -16.57 -6.41
N GLY A 307 13.78 -16.97 -7.67
CA GLY A 307 13.75 -18.37 -8.09
C GLY A 307 12.39 -18.82 -8.66
N SER A 308 12.34 -20.07 -9.09
CA SER A 308 11.11 -20.76 -9.49
C SER A 308 11.25 -22.23 -9.02
N PRO A 309 10.65 -22.61 -7.88
CA PRO A 309 9.74 -21.83 -7.04
C PRO A 309 10.41 -20.65 -6.32
N LEU A 310 9.61 -19.67 -5.91
CA LEU A 310 10.09 -18.52 -5.15
C LEU A 310 10.62 -18.97 -3.78
N ALA A 311 11.76 -18.41 -3.39
CA ALA A 311 12.39 -18.67 -2.11
C ALA A 311 13.00 -17.40 -1.52
N LEU A 312 13.18 -17.41 -0.20
CA LEU A 312 13.89 -16.37 0.53
C LEU A 312 15.38 -16.38 0.15
N GLY A 313 15.91 -15.20 -0.13
CA GLY A 313 17.33 -14.95 -0.23
C GLY A 313 17.98 -14.81 1.14
N LYS A 314 19.17 -14.19 1.17
CA LYS A 314 19.86 -13.91 2.41
C LYS A 314 19.15 -12.80 3.19
N THR A 315 18.62 -13.14 4.36
CA THR A 315 18.02 -12.18 5.29
C THR A 315 19.04 -11.23 5.90
N GLN A 316 18.65 -9.96 6.02
CA GLN A 316 19.30 -8.94 6.82
C GLN A 316 18.34 -8.44 7.91
N VAL A 317 18.87 -8.25 9.11
CA VAL A 317 18.11 -7.76 10.26
C VAL A 317 18.22 -6.24 10.30
N ILE A 318 17.08 -5.55 10.27
CA ILE A 318 16.96 -4.10 10.46
C ILE A 318 16.76 -3.79 11.94
N LEU A 319 15.78 -4.48 12.54
CA LEU A 319 15.40 -4.34 13.94
C LEU A 319 15.36 -5.76 14.55
N PRO A 320 16.23 -6.08 15.52
CA PRO A 320 16.27 -7.41 16.11
C PRO A 320 15.03 -7.65 16.99
N GLU A 321 14.54 -8.88 16.95
CA GLU A 321 13.45 -9.34 17.79
C GLU A 321 13.72 -9.17 19.29
N GLN A 322 12.68 -8.78 20.02
CA GLN A 322 12.67 -8.72 21.47
C GLN A 322 11.94 -9.95 22.04
N ASN A 323 12.69 -10.79 22.74
CA ASN A 323 12.12 -11.88 23.54
C ASN A 323 11.48 -11.31 24.82
N ASN A 324 10.61 -12.10 25.45
CA ASN A 324 9.89 -11.77 26.68
C ASN A 324 10.68 -10.90 27.68
N LEU A 325 10.50 -9.58 27.62
CA LEU A 325 11.06 -8.60 28.57
C LEU A 325 10.16 -8.48 29.79
N SER A 326 10.75 -8.20 30.95
CA SER A 326 10.03 -8.04 32.22
C SER A 326 9.32 -6.69 32.37
N ASN A 327 9.64 -5.71 31.52
CA ASN A 327 9.06 -4.37 31.55
C ASN A 327 8.47 -4.04 30.17
N GLY A 328 7.16 -3.77 30.13
CA GLY A 328 6.42 -3.36 28.93
C GLY A 328 7.01 -2.14 28.24
N ALA A 329 7.51 -1.16 29.00
CA ALA A 329 8.11 0.06 28.47
C ALA A 329 9.48 -0.13 27.79
N GLN A 330 10.06 -1.33 27.91
CA GLN A 330 11.27 -1.69 27.17
C GLN A 330 10.97 -2.37 25.84
N TYR A 331 9.72 -2.76 25.61
CA TYR A 331 9.30 -3.25 24.30
C TYR A 331 9.17 -2.09 23.33
N HIS A 332 9.50 -2.40 22.09
CA HIS A 332 9.14 -1.63 20.95
C HIS A 332 8.21 -2.45 20.05
N TRP A 333 7.37 -1.71 19.38
CA TRP A 333 6.52 -2.20 18.32
C TRP A 333 6.67 -1.29 17.12
N VAL A 334 6.42 -1.84 15.94
CA VAL A 334 6.54 -1.12 14.68
C VAL A 334 5.17 -0.95 14.06
N THR A 335 4.76 0.29 13.77
CA THR A 335 3.58 0.56 12.93
C THR A 335 3.97 0.54 11.45
N THR A 336 2.96 0.34 10.59
CA THR A 336 3.02 0.05 9.15
C THR A 336 4.27 0.61 8.44
N PRO A 337 5.30 -0.22 8.23
CA PRO A 337 6.50 0.19 7.53
C PRO A 337 6.21 0.39 6.04
N ILE A 338 6.86 1.36 5.40
CA ILE A 338 6.62 1.70 3.99
C ILE A 338 7.93 2.03 3.26
N PHE A 339 8.09 1.45 2.07
CA PHE A 339 9.19 1.79 1.17
C PHE A 339 8.90 3.07 0.37
N SER A 340 9.94 3.85 0.10
CA SER A 340 9.89 4.94 -0.88
C SER A 340 9.57 4.39 -2.27
N PRO A 341 9.02 5.19 -3.20
CA PRO A 341 8.64 4.74 -4.53
C PRO A 341 9.79 4.13 -5.34
N ASP A 342 11.02 4.59 -5.13
CA ASP A 342 12.24 4.03 -5.73
C ASP A 342 12.84 2.83 -4.97
N ALA A 343 12.18 2.38 -3.89
CA ALA A 343 12.61 1.31 -3.00
C ALA A 343 13.98 1.52 -2.33
N HIS A 344 14.51 2.75 -2.33
CA HIS A 344 15.82 3.04 -1.74
C HIS A 344 15.78 3.48 -0.28
N THR A 345 14.61 3.82 0.24
CA THR A 345 14.41 4.18 1.65
C THR A 345 13.26 3.38 2.21
N LEU A 346 13.46 2.74 3.35
CA LEU A 346 12.38 2.22 4.18
C LEU A 346 12.12 3.23 5.30
N ALA A 347 10.86 3.59 5.52
CA ALA A 347 10.44 4.31 6.71
C ALA A 347 9.56 3.42 7.60
N TYR A 348 9.68 3.58 8.91
CA TYR A 348 8.84 2.90 9.89
C TYR A 348 8.75 3.74 11.16
N VAL A 349 7.66 3.58 11.91
CA VAL A 349 7.53 4.16 13.25
C VAL A 349 7.77 3.07 14.27
N GLU A 350 8.71 3.31 15.16
CA GLU A 350 8.86 2.54 16.38
C GLU A 350 8.07 3.24 17.48
N PHE A 351 7.35 2.49 18.30
CA PHE A 351 6.74 3.02 19.51
C PHE A 351 6.91 2.07 20.69
N SER A 352 7.00 2.65 21.88
CA SER A 352 6.89 1.95 23.16
C SER A 352 5.63 2.40 23.89
N SER A 353 5.26 1.70 24.95
CA SER A 353 4.11 2.04 25.80
C SER A 353 4.56 2.03 27.26
N ASP A 354 4.11 2.99 28.06
CA ASP A 354 4.42 3.03 29.49
C ASP A 354 3.99 1.73 30.21
N ASP A 355 4.57 1.46 31.39
CA ASP A 355 4.30 0.23 32.15
C ASP A 355 3.13 0.36 33.13
N GLN A 356 2.37 1.45 33.08
CA GLN A 356 1.23 1.77 33.93
C GLN A 356 0.16 2.53 33.13
N ASP A 357 -1.10 2.38 33.53
CA ASP A 357 -2.22 3.18 33.03
C ASP A 357 -1.90 4.70 33.05
N PRO A 358 -2.16 5.44 31.95
CA PRO A 358 -3.01 5.07 30.81
C PRO A 358 -2.31 4.30 29.68
N TYR A 359 -1.09 3.80 29.87
CA TYR A 359 -0.26 3.11 28.86
C TYR A 359 0.12 4.02 27.68
N ASP A 360 0.50 5.26 27.98
CA ASP A 360 0.88 6.26 26.98
C ASP A 360 1.91 5.71 26.00
N ARG A 361 1.66 5.93 24.70
CA ARG A 361 2.55 5.53 23.62
C ARG A 361 3.57 6.62 23.33
N HIS A 362 4.82 6.23 23.11
CA HIS A 362 5.93 7.12 22.75
C HIS A 362 6.48 6.71 21.40
N SER A 363 6.39 7.59 20.40
CA SER A 363 6.66 7.25 19.01
C SER A 363 7.89 7.96 18.45
N ALA A 364 8.61 7.24 17.58
CA ALA A 364 9.78 7.71 16.87
C ALA A 364 9.78 7.22 15.42
N LEU A 365 10.04 8.13 14.49
CA LEU A 365 10.11 7.85 13.06
C LEU A 365 11.56 7.55 12.66
N TYR A 366 11.77 6.40 12.04
CA TYR A 366 13.06 5.95 11.54
C TYR A 366 13.07 5.82 10.02
N THR A 367 14.26 5.99 9.44
CA THR A 367 14.53 5.66 8.04
C THR A 367 15.73 4.72 7.92
N VAL A 368 15.71 3.87 6.90
CA VAL A 368 16.78 2.92 6.59
C VAL A 368 17.07 2.98 5.09
N GLN A 369 18.34 3.10 4.74
CA GLN A 369 18.76 3.04 3.34
C GLN A 369 18.78 1.60 2.84
N VAL A 370 18.21 1.38 1.66
CA VAL A 370 18.10 0.07 1.00
C VAL A 370 18.78 0.16 -0.36
N SER A 371 19.74 -0.72 -0.62
CA SER A 371 20.53 -0.70 -1.84
C SER A 371 20.84 -2.10 -2.35
N GLY A 372 21.19 -2.19 -3.64
CA GLY A 372 21.38 -3.49 -4.30
C GLY A 372 20.08 -4.29 -4.45
N SER A 373 20.20 -5.53 -4.91
CA SER A 373 19.06 -6.43 -5.12
C SER A 373 19.51 -7.89 -5.11
N GLY A 374 18.56 -8.80 -4.89
CA GLY A 374 18.85 -10.25 -4.85
C GLY A 374 19.93 -10.59 -3.81
N ALA A 375 20.93 -11.36 -4.24
CA ALA A 375 22.08 -11.73 -3.40
C ALA A 375 22.98 -10.55 -2.97
N HIS A 376 22.81 -9.37 -3.58
CA HIS A 376 23.56 -8.15 -3.29
C HIS A 376 22.72 -7.09 -2.56
N LEU A 377 21.55 -7.44 -2.02
CA LEU A 377 20.79 -6.56 -1.16
C LEU A 377 21.68 -6.10 0.02
N LEU A 378 21.64 -4.82 0.35
CA LEU A 378 22.42 -4.18 1.41
C LEU A 378 21.56 -3.16 2.14
N ILE A 379 21.66 -3.18 3.47
CA ILE A 379 20.84 -2.38 4.36
C ILE A 379 21.72 -1.46 5.21
N GLY A 380 21.37 -0.18 5.23
CA GLY A 380 21.99 0.83 6.06
C GLY A 380 21.61 0.69 7.53
N LYS A 381 22.27 1.44 8.41
CA LYS A 381 21.84 1.52 9.81
C LYS A 381 20.57 2.36 9.90
N PRO A 382 19.56 1.95 10.70
CA PRO A 382 18.43 2.81 11.04
C PRO A 382 18.89 4.19 11.52
N GLN A 383 18.27 5.23 10.98
CA GLN A 383 18.50 6.62 11.34
C GLN A 383 17.21 7.18 11.94
N LEU A 384 17.29 7.71 13.16
CA LEU A 384 16.18 8.41 13.80
C LEU A 384 15.97 9.76 13.09
N LEU A 385 14.79 9.93 12.50
CA LEU A 385 14.40 11.14 11.78
C LEU A 385 13.69 12.13 12.70
N ALA A 386 12.67 11.66 13.43
CA ALA A 386 11.89 12.51 14.31
C ALA A 386 11.38 11.74 15.54
N THR A 387 11.21 12.46 16.65
CA THR A 387 10.51 11.99 17.84
C THR A 387 9.23 12.78 18.01
N THR A 388 8.20 12.18 18.60
CA THR A 388 6.96 12.90 18.87
C THR A 388 6.33 12.53 20.20
N THR A 389 5.60 13.47 20.78
CA THR A 389 4.74 13.23 21.94
C THR A 389 3.36 12.73 21.54
N SER A 390 3.14 12.45 20.24
CA SER A 390 1.86 11.92 19.78
C SER A 390 1.67 10.46 20.17
N GLN A 391 0.48 10.15 20.67
CA GLN A 391 0.09 8.81 21.15
C GLN A 391 -0.20 7.86 19.97
N LEU A 392 -0.66 8.36 18.83
CA LEU A 392 -0.87 7.58 17.61
C LEU A 392 -0.14 8.22 16.43
N VAL A 393 0.73 7.43 15.79
CA VAL A 393 1.43 7.82 14.55
C VAL A 393 1.33 6.69 13.54
N GLU A 394 0.81 7.02 12.36
CA GLU A 394 0.71 6.07 11.24
C GLU A 394 1.28 6.67 9.97
N LEU A 395 2.14 5.90 9.31
CA LEU A 395 2.74 6.31 8.05
C LEU A 395 1.71 6.26 6.92
N GLY A 396 1.76 7.30 6.09
CA GLY A 396 1.05 7.38 4.84
C GLY A 396 1.97 7.12 3.65
N HIS A 397 1.45 7.41 2.46
CA HIS A 397 2.20 7.27 1.22
C HIS A 397 3.24 8.39 1.02
N TRP A 398 4.18 8.15 0.12
CA TRP A 398 5.18 9.13 -0.28
C TRP A 398 4.69 9.98 -1.46
N PHE A 399 4.97 11.29 -1.46
CA PHE A 399 4.76 12.12 -2.67
C PHE A 399 5.80 11.88 -3.75
N ASN A 400 7.01 11.54 -3.32
CA ASN A 400 8.22 11.33 -4.11
C ASN A 400 9.22 10.51 -3.27
N ASN A 401 10.45 10.35 -3.73
CA ASN A 401 11.43 9.49 -3.06
C ASN A 401 11.96 10.00 -1.71
N HIS A 402 11.60 11.21 -1.29
CA HIS A 402 12.09 11.85 -0.06
C HIS A 402 11.01 12.52 0.78
N THR A 403 9.80 12.72 0.28
CA THR A 403 8.71 13.35 1.01
C THR A 403 7.67 12.31 1.45
N LEU A 404 7.68 11.99 2.75
CA LEU A 404 6.79 11.04 3.40
C LEU A 404 5.61 11.76 4.03
N THR A 405 4.40 11.20 3.92
CA THR A 405 3.23 11.66 4.68
C THR A 405 2.98 10.79 5.89
N PHE A 406 2.34 11.33 6.92
CA PHE A 406 1.93 10.56 8.10
C PHE A 406 0.81 11.27 8.86
N TYR A 407 0.02 10.49 9.59
CA TYR A 407 -0.92 10.96 10.60
C TYR A 407 -0.22 11.00 11.96
N ALA A 408 -0.45 12.06 12.75
CA ALA A 408 -0.12 12.08 14.17
C ALA A 408 -1.16 12.89 14.97
N ASP A 409 -1.84 12.24 15.92
CA ASP A 409 -2.87 12.79 16.83
C ASP A 409 -3.78 13.89 16.23
N GLY A 410 -4.54 13.51 15.21
CA GLY A 410 -5.55 14.37 14.59
C GLY A 410 -5.01 15.34 13.54
N MET A 411 -3.74 15.26 13.16
CA MET A 411 -3.13 16.09 12.14
C MET A 411 -2.45 15.23 11.07
N LEU A 412 -2.53 15.67 9.81
CA LEU A 412 -1.76 15.10 8.70
C LEU A 412 -0.53 15.96 8.42
N TYR A 413 0.62 15.29 8.29
CA TYR A 413 1.93 15.90 8.10
C TYR A 413 2.62 15.35 6.87
N ALA A 414 3.51 16.16 6.32
CA ALA A 414 4.48 15.75 5.33
C ALA A 414 5.89 16.15 5.81
N ILE A 415 6.85 15.24 5.69
CA ILE A 415 8.25 15.44 6.07
C ILE A 415 9.16 15.06 4.91
N ASP A 416 10.14 15.91 4.65
CA ASP A 416 11.26 15.62 3.79
C ASP A 416 12.33 14.87 4.59
N THR A 417 12.56 13.61 4.26
CA THR A 417 13.44 12.71 5.00
C THR A 417 14.93 13.02 4.83
N GLN A 418 15.30 13.90 3.89
CA GLN A 418 16.68 14.30 3.63
C GLN A 418 17.07 15.58 4.36
N SER A 419 16.16 16.55 4.39
CA SER A 419 16.37 17.87 4.98
C SER A 419 15.76 18.02 6.37
N GLY A 420 14.85 17.13 6.75
CA GLY A 420 14.09 17.24 8.00
C GLY A 420 13.01 18.32 7.99
N SER A 421 12.85 19.07 6.89
CA SER A 421 11.76 20.04 6.75
C SER A 421 10.42 19.32 6.78
N PHE A 422 9.47 19.83 7.58
CA PHE A 422 8.13 19.26 7.63
C PHE A 422 7.06 20.36 7.66
N THR A 423 5.81 19.98 7.38
CA THR A 423 4.64 20.84 7.54
C THR A 423 3.42 20.00 7.91
N ALA A 424 2.53 20.58 8.72
CA ALA A 424 1.16 20.11 8.84
C ALA A 424 0.34 20.67 7.68
N PHE A 425 -0.60 19.91 7.13
CA PHE A 425 -1.41 20.36 5.98
C PHE A 425 -2.90 20.07 6.10
N ALA A 426 -3.32 19.20 7.02
CA ALA A 426 -4.74 18.96 7.26
C ALA A 426 -4.99 18.56 8.72
N GLN A 427 -6.20 18.84 9.20
CA GLN A 427 -6.70 18.46 10.51
C GLN A 427 -8.02 17.70 10.34
N PRO A 428 -7.98 16.37 10.17
CA PRO A 428 -9.17 15.54 10.19
C PRO A 428 -9.97 15.72 11.50
N GLU A 429 -11.26 15.42 11.47
CA GLU A 429 -12.12 15.53 12.67
C GLU A 429 -11.96 14.32 13.61
N ASP A 430 -11.29 13.26 13.15
CA ASP A 430 -11.14 11.98 13.83
C ASP A 430 -9.81 11.33 13.40
N TYR A 431 -9.56 10.11 13.87
CA TYR A 431 -8.52 9.27 13.30
C TYR A 431 -8.63 9.19 11.77
N ALA A 432 -7.49 9.39 11.09
CA ALA A 432 -7.42 9.36 9.64
C ALA A 432 -6.25 8.50 9.18
N ARG A 433 -6.55 7.59 8.25
CA ARG A 433 -5.54 6.81 7.54
C ARG A 433 -5.25 7.43 6.19
N ILE A 434 -3.98 7.72 5.91
CA ILE A 434 -3.57 8.20 4.59
C ILE A 434 -3.55 7.04 3.60
N ILE A 435 -4.40 7.13 2.57
CA ILE A 435 -4.59 6.07 1.57
C ILE A 435 -3.68 6.28 0.36
N ALA A 436 -3.44 7.53 -0.04
CA ALA A 436 -2.57 7.83 -1.18
C ALA A 436 -2.04 9.26 -1.13
N ALA A 437 -0.89 9.46 -1.76
CA ALA A 437 -0.30 10.76 -2.04
C ALA A 437 -0.28 10.94 -3.56
N VAL A 438 -0.94 12.01 -4.04
CA VAL A 438 -1.09 12.31 -5.47
C VAL A 438 -0.24 13.51 -5.80
N SER A 439 0.72 13.33 -6.69
CA SER A 439 1.40 14.42 -7.38
C SER A 439 0.85 14.46 -8.80
N SER A 440 0.43 15.63 -9.27
CA SER A 440 0.14 15.83 -10.70
C SER A 440 1.34 15.33 -11.53
N PRO A 441 1.15 14.44 -12.52
CA PRO A 441 2.23 14.00 -13.37
C PRO A 441 2.82 15.25 -14.04
N GLY A 442 4.07 15.54 -13.70
CA GLY A 442 4.69 16.84 -13.92
C GLY A 442 4.57 17.36 -15.35
N SER A 443 4.46 18.69 -15.41
CA SER A 443 4.80 19.55 -16.55
C SER A 443 6.14 19.20 -17.18
#